data_AF-A0A497LL18-F1
#
_entry.id   AF-A0A497LL18-F1
#
_cell.length_a   1.000
_cell.length_b   1.000
_cell.length_c   1.000
_cell.angle_alpha   90.00
_cell.angle_beta   90.00
_cell.angle_gamma   90.00
#
_symmetry.space_group_name_H-M   'P 1'
#
loop_
_entity.id
_entity.type
_entity.pdbx_description
1 polymer ?
#
loop_
_entity_poly.entity_id
_entity_poly.type
_entity_poly.pdbx_seq_one_letter_code
_entity_poly.pdbx_strand_id
1 'polypeptide(L)'
;MKMSSLNNRKIIKFAMLLLTSMLISFASVAAYTELFMHGNTITIGTASVSFTQGDDTTTMGGSDAINDQGTEVTFDQIPNIEPGEVRTYNEAVNITNGAGSTKTINISLYSLSGNWSQNFDYINITVIAANGTAVGNTIKIVSSGSNVTSTGDISMPPGEEWAIKWVIKAKTTATNGQSITIVFKVEVD
;
A
#
# COMPACT_ATOMS: atom_id res chain seq x y z
N MET A 1 68.57 29.39 -60.46
CA MET A 1 68.22 28.38 -59.42
C MET A 1 66.74 28.03 -59.57
N LYS A 2 66.41 26.97 -60.33
CA LYS A 2 65.01 26.55 -60.58
C LYS A 2 64.56 25.67 -59.42
N MET A 3 63.94 26.26 -58.40
CA MET A 3 63.18 25.47 -57.44
C MET A 3 61.99 24.86 -58.20
N SER A 4 61.98 23.54 -58.35
CA SER A 4 61.11 22.83 -59.28
C SER A 4 59.64 23.08 -58.94
N SER A 5 58.82 23.39 -59.94
CA SER A 5 57.37 23.59 -59.80
C SER A 5 56.66 22.40 -59.11
N LEU A 6 57.30 21.23 -59.13
CA LEU A 6 56.92 20.04 -58.36
C LEU A 6 56.96 20.24 -56.84
N ASN A 7 57.94 20.96 -56.30
CA ASN A 7 58.05 21.17 -54.85
C ASN A 7 56.98 22.16 -54.36
N ASN A 8 56.72 23.23 -55.11
CA ASN A 8 55.67 24.20 -54.79
C ASN A 8 54.26 23.58 -54.83
N ARG A 9 54.00 22.67 -55.78
CA ARG A 9 52.72 21.96 -55.86
C ARG A 9 52.48 21.03 -54.67
N LYS A 10 53.54 20.44 -54.11
CA LYS A 10 53.46 19.61 -52.89
C LYS A 10 53.22 20.45 -51.65
N ILE A 11 53.89 21.60 -51.53
CA ILE A 11 53.71 22.55 -50.42
C ILE A 11 52.29 23.10 -50.41
N ILE A 12 51.73 23.50 -51.56
CA ILE A 12 50.36 24.01 -51.66
C ILE A 12 49.34 22.93 -51.27
N LYS A 13 49.52 21.68 -51.72
CA LYS A 13 48.65 20.56 -51.32
C LYS A 13 48.73 20.30 -49.82
N PHE A 14 49.91 20.40 -49.22
CA PHE A 14 50.10 20.22 -47.78
C PHE A 14 49.48 21.36 -46.98
N ALA A 15 49.64 22.61 -47.42
CA ALA A 15 49.00 23.77 -46.80
C ALA A 15 47.47 23.70 -46.89
N MET A 16 46.94 23.26 -48.04
CA MET A 16 45.51 23.08 -48.24
C MET A 16 44.96 21.93 -47.36
N LEU A 17 45.70 20.83 -47.25
CA LEU A 17 45.37 19.73 -46.34
C LEU A 17 45.35 20.21 -44.88
N LEU A 18 46.38 20.96 -44.46
CA LEU A 18 46.49 21.53 -43.13
C LEU A 18 45.30 22.47 -42.83
N LEU A 19 44.99 23.38 -43.77
CA LEU A 19 43.86 24.29 -43.65
C LEU A 19 42.51 23.54 -43.57
N THR A 20 42.31 22.50 -44.39
CA THR A 20 41.09 21.67 -44.29
C THR A 20 41.02 20.89 -42.99
N SER A 21 42.15 20.38 -42.47
CA SER A 21 42.20 19.68 -41.18
C SER A 21 41.90 20.60 -40.00
N MET A 22 42.36 21.86 -40.06
CA MET A 22 42.01 22.88 -39.07
C MET A 22 40.52 23.26 -39.18
N LEU A 23 39.97 23.40 -40.38
CA LEU A 23 38.54 23.68 -40.57
C LEU A 23 37.64 22.57 -39.99
N ILE A 24 38.00 21.30 -40.17
CA ILE A 24 37.24 20.16 -39.63
C ILE A 24 37.34 20.12 -38.10
N SER A 25 38.46 20.56 -37.51
CA SER A 25 38.62 20.64 -36.05
C SER A 25 37.73 21.68 -35.36
N PHE A 26 37.24 22.69 -36.09
CA PHE A 26 36.27 23.67 -35.57
C PHE A 26 34.81 23.20 -35.68
N ALA A 27 34.54 22.14 -36.45
CA ALA A 27 33.17 21.68 -36.78
C ALA A 27 32.57 20.66 -35.80
N SER A 28 33.30 20.25 -34.75
CA SER A 28 32.81 19.27 -33.78
C SER A 28 32.77 19.85 -32.37
N VAL A 29 31.85 20.78 -32.14
CA VAL A 29 31.24 20.89 -30.82
C VAL A 29 30.02 19.99 -30.86
N ALA A 30 30.10 18.83 -30.22
CA ALA A 30 28.91 18.07 -29.88
C ALA A 30 28.11 18.94 -28.90
N ALA A 31 27.12 19.67 -29.42
CA ALA A 31 26.18 20.39 -28.58
C ALA A 31 25.25 19.35 -27.96
N TYR A 32 25.54 18.97 -26.71
CA TYR A 32 24.63 18.14 -25.93
C TYR A 32 23.55 19.05 -25.36
N THR A 33 22.31 18.82 -25.78
CA THR A 33 21.15 19.46 -25.16
C THR A 33 20.78 18.63 -23.94
N GLU A 34 20.98 19.19 -22.75
CA GLU A 34 20.50 18.59 -21.50
C GLU A 34 19.06 19.03 -21.26
N LEU A 35 18.17 18.06 -21.01
CA LEU A 35 16.79 18.31 -20.64
C LEU A 35 16.63 17.98 -19.16
N PHE A 36 16.14 18.95 -18.40
CA PHE A 36 15.88 18.78 -16.98
C PHE A 36 14.37 18.72 -16.73
N MET A 37 13.98 17.78 -15.88
CA MET A 37 12.63 17.72 -15.31
C MET A 37 12.74 18.06 -13.83
N HIS A 38 12.05 19.14 -13.43
CA HIS A 38 11.99 19.57 -12.04
C HIS A 38 10.54 19.43 -11.55
N GLY A 39 10.36 18.75 -10.42
CA GLY A 39 9.12 18.80 -9.67
C GLY A 39 9.11 19.99 -8.71
N ASN A 40 7.91 20.40 -8.29
CA ASN A 40 7.76 21.23 -7.11
C ASN A 40 8.11 20.44 -5.84
N THR A 41 8.23 21.12 -4.70
CA THR A 41 8.38 20.49 -3.39
C THR A 41 7.27 19.44 -3.16
N ILE A 42 7.67 18.21 -2.87
CA ILE A 42 6.77 17.12 -2.53
C ILE A 42 6.54 17.17 -1.01
N THR A 43 5.29 17.32 -0.59
CA THR A 43 4.88 17.36 0.83
C THR A 43 3.96 16.19 1.16
N ILE A 44 3.98 15.74 2.41
CA ILE A 44 3.09 14.68 2.91
C ILE A 44 1.77 15.33 3.37
N GLY A 45 0.64 14.80 2.93
CA GLY A 45 -0.70 15.22 3.36
C GLY A 45 -1.24 14.35 4.50
N THR A 46 -2.43 14.70 5.01
CA THR A 46 -3.17 13.88 5.99
C THR A 46 -3.95 12.77 5.29
N ALA A 47 -4.11 11.63 5.95
CA ALA A 47 -4.96 10.56 5.45
C ALA A 47 -6.42 11.03 5.34
N SER A 48 -7.07 10.79 4.20
CA SER A 48 -8.47 11.17 3.98
C SER A 48 -9.47 10.21 4.62
N VAL A 49 -9.04 8.96 4.79
CA VAL A 49 -9.73 7.91 5.54
C VAL A 49 -8.71 7.35 6.52
N SER A 50 -9.12 7.19 7.78
CA SER A 50 -8.23 6.78 8.86
C SER A 50 -8.92 5.81 9.82
N PHE A 51 -8.13 4.98 10.48
CA PHE A 51 -8.55 4.22 11.63
C PHE A 51 -8.73 5.11 12.86
N THR A 52 -9.81 4.89 13.59
CA THR A 52 -10.11 5.53 14.89
C THR A 52 -10.42 4.46 15.93
N GLN A 53 -10.31 4.81 17.21
CA GLN A 53 -10.60 3.87 18.29
C GLN A 53 -12.07 3.45 18.27
N GLY A 54 -12.29 2.14 18.36
CA GLY A 54 -13.54 1.53 18.74
C GLY A 54 -13.50 0.99 20.17
N ASP A 55 -14.64 0.57 20.68
CA ASP A 55 -14.79 0.04 22.05
C ASP A 55 -13.85 -1.15 22.35
N ASP A 56 -13.54 -1.98 21.35
CA ASP A 56 -12.70 -3.17 21.51
C ASP A 56 -11.22 -2.93 21.16
N THR A 57 -10.86 -1.76 20.62
CA THR A 57 -9.49 -1.48 20.13
C THR A 57 -8.44 -1.67 21.21
N THR A 58 -8.67 -1.10 22.39
CA THR A 58 -7.71 -1.22 23.52
C THR A 58 -7.59 -2.66 24.02
N THR A 59 -8.67 -3.44 23.98
CA THR A 59 -8.64 -4.86 24.36
C THR A 59 -7.83 -5.69 23.36
N MET A 60 -7.85 -5.32 22.08
CA MET A 60 -7.19 -6.08 21.01
C MET A 60 -5.73 -5.66 20.74
N GLY A 61 -5.37 -4.39 20.95
CA GLY A 61 -4.04 -3.87 20.62
C GLY A 61 -3.43 -2.88 21.64
N GLY A 62 -4.10 -2.63 22.77
CA GLY A 62 -3.64 -1.65 23.76
C GLY A 62 -3.90 -0.18 23.37
N SER A 63 -3.33 0.75 24.16
CA SER A 63 -3.55 2.19 23.97
C SER A 63 -2.98 2.75 22.66
N ASP A 64 -1.91 2.10 22.17
CA ASP A 64 -1.12 2.56 21.03
C ASP A 64 -1.37 1.66 19.79
N ALA A 65 -2.52 0.98 19.76
CA ALA A 65 -2.90 0.05 18.69
C ALA A 65 -2.93 0.73 17.31
N ILE A 66 -3.30 2.01 17.25
CA ILE A 66 -3.41 2.80 16.03
C ILE A 66 -2.25 3.79 15.99
N ASN A 67 -1.55 3.88 14.85
CA ASN A 67 -0.47 4.85 14.70
C ASN A 67 -0.96 6.31 14.67
N ASP A 68 -0.07 7.26 14.89
CA ASP A 68 -0.42 8.70 14.95
C ASP A 68 -1.16 9.23 13.71
N GLN A 69 -0.95 8.61 12.55
CA GLN A 69 -1.56 9.01 11.27
C GLN A 69 -2.90 8.31 11.00
N GLY A 70 -3.30 7.34 11.84
CA GLY A 70 -4.48 6.52 11.63
C GLY A 70 -4.44 5.66 10.37
N THR A 71 -3.26 5.32 9.85
CA THR A 71 -3.11 4.53 8.60
C THR A 71 -2.81 3.07 8.86
N GLU A 72 -2.48 2.71 10.10
CA GLU A 72 -2.13 1.36 10.52
C GLU A 72 -2.73 1.08 11.89
N VAL A 73 -3.26 -0.14 12.06
CA VAL A 73 -3.74 -0.66 13.33
C VAL A 73 -3.10 -2.03 13.57
N THR A 74 -2.58 -2.24 14.77
CA THR A 74 -1.96 -3.50 15.22
C THR A 74 -2.77 -4.07 16.38
N PHE A 75 -3.17 -5.33 16.26
CA PHE A 75 -3.87 -6.07 17.32
C PHE A 75 -2.99 -7.20 17.85
N ASP A 76 -2.05 -6.87 18.73
CA ASP A 76 -1.08 -7.78 19.33
C ASP A 76 -1.43 -8.22 20.77
N GLN A 77 -2.55 -7.73 21.32
CA GLN A 77 -3.01 -8.03 22.69
C GLN A 77 -4.32 -8.82 22.74
N ILE A 78 -4.79 -9.36 21.60
CA ILE A 78 -6.01 -10.18 21.53
C ILE A 78 -5.93 -11.30 22.60
N PRO A 79 -6.85 -11.35 23.59
CA PRO A 79 -6.85 -12.40 24.59
C PRO A 79 -6.91 -13.80 23.97
N ASN A 80 -6.38 -14.81 24.67
CA ASN A 80 -6.43 -16.20 24.21
C ASN A 80 -7.88 -16.69 24.04
N ILE A 81 -8.20 -17.35 22.92
CA ILE A 81 -9.53 -17.91 22.65
C ILE A 81 -9.57 -19.36 23.16
N GLU A 82 -10.55 -19.70 23.99
CA GLU A 82 -10.69 -21.06 24.50
C GLU A 82 -11.12 -22.04 23.40
N PRO A 83 -10.71 -23.32 23.46
CA PRO A 83 -11.17 -24.32 22.50
C PRO A 83 -12.71 -24.39 22.44
N GLY A 84 -13.27 -24.18 21.26
CA GLY A 84 -14.71 -24.15 21.03
C GLY A 84 -15.40 -22.82 21.36
N GLU A 85 -14.68 -21.78 21.77
CA GLU A 85 -15.26 -20.46 22.01
C GLU A 85 -15.55 -19.72 20.69
N VAL A 86 -16.63 -18.92 20.70
CA VAL A 86 -16.85 -17.84 19.72
C VAL A 86 -16.52 -16.52 20.42
N ARG A 87 -15.51 -15.82 19.91
CA ARG A 87 -15.19 -14.47 20.37
C ARG A 87 -15.72 -13.44 19.39
N THR A 88 -16.37 -12.41 19.93
CA THR A 88 -16.89 -11.29 19.14
C THR A 88 -16.30 -9.99 19.67
N TYR A 89 -15.75 -9.19 18.75
CA TYR A 89 -15.41 -7.79 18.96
C TYR A 89 -16.34 -6.99 18.06
N ASN A 90 -17.28 -6.26 18.65
CA ASN A 90 -18.28 -5.53 17.88
C ASN A 90 -17.67 -4.31 17.19
N GLU A 91 -16.63 -3.73 17.81
CA GLU A 91 -16.00 -2.51 17.36
C GLU A 91 -14.48 -2.62 17.54
N ALA A 92 -13.86 -3.57 16.81
CA ALA A 92 -12.42 -3.84 16.91
C ALA A 92 -11.59 -2.60 16.59
N VAL A 93 -12.00 -1.88 15.55
CA VAL A 93 -11.50 -0.56 15.15
C VAL A 93 -12.58 0.11 14.32
N ASN A 94 -12.56 1.43 14.27
CA ASN A 94 -13.42 2.21 13.41
C ASN A 94 -12.66 2.71 12.17
N ILE A 95 -13.36 2.88 11.06
CA ILE A 95 -12.86 3.56 9.87
C ILE A 95 -13.66 4.86 9.74
N THR A 96 -12.98 5.98 9.60
CA THR A 96 -13.58 7.32 9.54
C THR A 96 -13.21 8.03 8.25
N ASN A 97 -14.21 8.58 7.55
CA ASN A 97 -14.00 9.36 6.33
C ASN A 97 -13.94 10.87 6.63
N GLY A 98 -12.73 11.41 6.72
CA GLY A 98 -12.45 12.83 6.93
C GLY A 98 -12.29 13.65 5.64
N ALA A 99 -12.51 13.07 4.45
CA ALA A 99 -12.15 13.68 3.17
C ALA A 99 -13.01 14.89 2.75
N GLY A 100 -14.16 15.11 3.40
CA GLY A 100 -15.16 16.09 2.98
C GLY A 100 -15.94 15.70 1.71
N SER A 101 -15.64 14.53 1.12
CA SER A 101 -16.39 13.90 0.03
C SER A 101 -16.57 12.41 0.29
N THR A 102 -17.48 11.77 -0.45
CA THR A 102 -17.64 10.31 -0.41
C THR A 102 -16.35 9.64 -0.87
N LYS A 103 -15.93 8.61 -0.13
CA LYS A 103 -14.81 7.74 -0.47
C LYS A 103 -15.28 6.33 -0.75
N THR A 104 -14.64 5.65 -1.69
CA THR A 104 -14.86 4.23 -1.89
C THR A 104 -13.80 3.48 -1.12
N ILE A 105 -14.19 2.52 -0.29
CA ILE A 105 -13.25 1.68 0.44
C ILE A 105 -13.46 0.20 0.08
N ASN A 106 -12.40 -0.58 0.14
CA ASN A 106 -12.44 -2.03 -0.02
C ASN A 106 -11.50 -2.67 0.99
N ILE A 107 -12.06 -3.49 1.90
CA ILE A 107 -11.26 -4.26 2.84
C ILE A 107 -11.05 -5.64 2.24
N SER A 108 -9.80 -6.10 2.18
CA SER A 108 -9.45 -7.42 1.65
C SER A 108 -8.43 -8.16 2.52
N LEU A 109 -8.54 -9.48 2.54
CA LEU A 109 -7.55 -10.36 3.16
C LEU A 109 -6.24 -10.24 2.38
N TYR A 110 -5.20 -9.74 3.04
CA TYR A 110 -3.86 -9.64 2.46
C TYR A 110 -3.05 -10.92 2.70
N SER A 111 -3.03 -11.42 3.94
CA SER A 111 -2.33 -12.66 4.27
C SER A 111 -2.93 -13.38 5.47
N LEU A 112 -2.75 -14.69 5.50
CA LEU A 112 -3.05 -15.56 6.63
C LEU A 112 -1.95 -16.61 6.74
N SER A 113 -1.37 -16.75 7.92
CA SER A 113 -0.32 -17.72 8.21
C SER A 113 -0.51 -18.36 9.59
N GLY A 114 0.26 -19.42 9.87
CA GLY A 114 0.13 -20.22 11.10
C GLY A 114 -0.83 -21.41 10.95
N ASN A 115 -1.15 -22.05 12.08
CA ASN A 115 -1.90 -23.32 12.10
C ASN A 115 -3.44 -23.10 12.05
N TRP A 116 -3.89 -22.40 11.01
CA TRP A 116 -5.30 -22.02 10.80
C TRP A 116 -6.26 -23.21 10.79
N SER A 117 -6.13 -24.08 9.79
CA SER A 117 -7.12 -25.13 9.49
C SER A 117 -7.28 -26.17 10.60
N GLN A 118 -6.31 -26.29 11.50
CA GLN A 118 -6.34 -27.23 12.61
C GLN A 118 -6.96 -26.66 13.88
N ASN A 119 -6.94 -25.33 14.06
CA ASN A 119 -7.30 -24.70 15.33
C ASN A 119 -8.49 -23.75 15.26
N PHE A 120 -8.87 -23.26 14.08
CA PHE A 120 -9.95 -22.30 13.93
C PHE A 120 -10.99 -22.81 12.94
N ASP A 121 -12.27 -22.55 13.21
CA ASP A 121 -13.36 -22.86 12.27
C ASP A 121 -13.55 -21.73 11.28
N TYR A 122 -13.64 -20.49 11.78
CA TYR A 122 -13.80 -19.30 10.96
C TYR A 122 -13.36 -17.99 11.64
N ILE A 123 -13.07 -16.99 10.80
CA ILE A 123 -12.94 -15.57 11.15
C ILE A 123 -13.84 -14.81 10.18
N ASN A 124 -14.77 -14.05 10.71
CA ASN A 124 -15.63 -13.17 9.94
C ASN A 124 -15.35 -11.71 10.26
N ILE A 125 -15.18 -10.89 9.22
CA ILE A 125 -15.06 -9.44 9.34
C ILE A 125 -16.26 -8.79 8.67
N THR A 126 -16.92 -7.88 9.36
CA THR A 126 -18.08 -7.15 8.82
C THR A 126 -17.92 -5.67 9.12
N VAL A 127 -18.18 -4.83 8.12
CA VAL A 127 -18.25 -3.37 8.29
C VAL A 127 -19.67 -3.02 8.71
N ILE A 128 -19.82 -2.30 9.81
CA ILE A 128 -21.09 -1.88 10.40
C ILE A 128 -21.17 -0.36 10.32
N ALA A 129 -22.13 0.15 9.56
CA ALA A 129 -22.36 1.59 9.45
C ALA A 129 -22.93 2.17 10.76
N ALA A 130 -22.89 3.50 10.93
CA ALA A 130 -23.35 4.18 12.14
C ALA A 130 -24.82 3.89 12.51
N ASN A 131 -25.65 3.53 11.53
CA ASN A 131 -27.04 3.12 11.73
C ASN A 131 -27.21 1.64 12.16
N GLY A 132 -26.11 0.92 12.41
CA GLY A 132 -26.08 -0.49 12.80
C GLY A 132 -26.22 -1.48 11.64
N THR A 133 -26.30 -1.02 10.39
CA THR A 133 -26.44 -1.91 9.22
C THR A 133 -25.09 -2.43 8.75
N ALA A 134 -25.03 -3.70 8.37
CA ALA A 134 -23.86 -4.26 7.71
C ALA A 134 -23.75 -3.71 6.28
N VAL A 135 -22.57 -3.24 5.89
CA VAL A 135 -22.28 -2.71 4.55
C VAL A 135 -21.22 -3.55 3.85
N GLY A 136 -21.40 -3.74 2.54
CA GLY A 136 -20.56 -4.65 1.75
C GLY A 136 -20.74 -6.12 2.11
N ASN A 137 -19.85 -6.94 1.57
CA ASN A 137 -19.79 -8.35 1.92
C ASN A 137 -19.11 -8.54 3.28
N THR A 138 -19.64 -9.45 4.09
CA THR A 138 -18.86 -10.02 5.19
C THR A 138 -17.70 -10.83 4.60
N ILE A 139 -16.47 -10.48 4.97
CA ILE A 139 -15.30 -11.33 4.73
C ILE A 139 -15.48 -12.57 5.60
N LYS A 140 -15.46 -13.75 4.98
CA LYS A 140 -15.65 -15.05 5.63
C LYS A 140 -14.46 -15.93 5.32
N ILE A 141 -13.58 -16.09 6.30
CA ILE A 141 -12.44 -17.00 6.21
C ILE A 141 -12.83 -18.25 6.98
N VAL A 142 -12.97 -19.38 6.30
CA VAL A 142 -13.38 -20.65 6.88
C VAL A 142 -12.24 -21.68 6.76
N SER A 143 -12.18 -22.63 7.69
CA SER A 143 -11.20 -23.73 7.62
C SER A 143 -11.57 -24.82 6.62
N SER A 144 -12.83 -24.86 6.17
CA SER A 144 -13.34 -25.76 5.14
C SER A 144 -14.42 -25.07 4.31
N GLY A 145 -14.35 -25.21 2.99
CA GLY A 145 -15.27 -24.58 2.05
C GLY A 145 -14.67 -23.36 1.34
N SER A 146 -15.54 -22.52 0.78
CA SER A 146 -15.13 -21.33 0.02
C SER A 146 -15.03 -20.11 0.91
N ASN A 147 -13.94 -19.34 0.73
CA ASN A 147 -13.75 -18.07 1.42
C ASN A 147 -14.39 -16.92 0.66
N VAL A 148 -14.81 -15.89 1.40
CA VAL A 148 -15.05 -14.53 0.88
C VAL A 148 -13.94 -13.66 1.44
N THR A 149 -13.08 -13.11 0.58
CA THR A 149 -11.82 -12.47 1.00
C THR A 149 -11.85 -10.94 0.89
N SER A 150 -12.97 -10.33 0.51
CA SER A 150 -13.11 -8.88 0.40
C SER A 150 -14.54 -8.43 0.68
N THR A 151 -14.69 -7.20 1.18
CA THR A 151 -15.99 -6.52 1.32
C THR A 151 -16.61 -6.16 -0.03
N GLY A 152 -15.81 -6.15 -1.10
CA GLY A 152 -16.14 -5.39 -2.30
C GLY A 152 -16.08 -3.88 -2.04
N ASP A 153 -16.35 -3.13 -3.10
CA ASP A 153 -16.31 -1.67 -3.05
C ASP A 153 -17.55 -1.15 -2.31
N ILE A 154 -17.32 -0.38 -1.25
CA ILE A 154 -18.36 0.25 -0.46
C ILE A 154 -18.16 1.77 -0.45
N SER A 155 -19.23 2.51 -0.74
CA SER A 155 -19.20 3.97 -0.76
C SER A 155 -19.49 4.52 0.63
N MET A 156 -18.50 5.17 1.23
CA MET A 156 -18.54 5.77 2.55
C MET A 156 -18.77 7.29 2.44
N PRO A 157 -19.95 7.80 2.83
CA PRO A 157 -20.22 9.25 2.84
C PRO A 157 -19.22 10.04 3.70
N PRO A 158 -19.07 11.36 3.46
CA PRO A 158 -18.17 12.19 4.25
C PRO A 158 -18.65 12.32 5.70
N GLY A 159 -17.73 12.27 6.66
CA GLY A 159 -18.01 12.41 8.09
C GLY A 159 -18.59 11.16 8.75
N GLU A 160 -18.74 10.06 8.00
CA GLU A 160 -19.16 8.78 8.55
C GLU A 160 -18.01 8.12 9.32
N GLU A 161 -18.39 7.36 10.34
CA GLU A 161 -17.53 6.47 11.11
C GLU A 161 -18.19 5.09 11.17
N TRP A 162 -17.50 4.07 10.67
CA TRP A 162 -18.02 2.71 10.53
C TRP A 162 -17.17 1.73 11.34
N ALA A 163 -17.86 0.87 12.09
CA ALA A 163 -17.26 -0.11 12.97
C ALA A 163 -16.83 -1.37 12.23
N ILE A 164 -15.63 -1.87 12.53
CA ILE A 164 -15.14 -3.15 12.03
C ILE A 164 -15.38 -4.23 13.07
N LYS A 165 -16.38 -5.07 12.80
CA LYS A 165 -16.74 -6.20 13.66
C LYS A 165 -15.94 -7.44 13.29
N TRP A 166 -15.34 -8.07 14.30
CA TRP A 166 -14.66 -9.35 14.19
C TRP A 166 -15.45 -10.44 14.92
N VAL A 167 -15.60 -11.60 14.30
CA VAL A 167 -16.13 -12.81 14.95
C VAL A 167 -15.18 -13.96 14.66
N ILE A 168 -14.59 -14.54 15.71
CA ILE A 168 -13.57 -15.57 15.63
C ILE A 168 -14.09 -16.84 16.32
N LYS A 169 -14.01 -17.98 15.65
CA LYS A 169 -14.38 -19.28 16.22
C LYS A 169 -13.17 -20.19 16.29
N ALA A 170 -12.78 -20.58 17.50
CA ALA A 170 -11.82 -21.66 17.72
C ALA A 170 -12.50 -23.03 17.60
N LYS A 171 -11.78 -24.01 17.09
CA LYS A 171 -12.21 -25.41 17.08
C LYS A 171 -12.28 -25.94 18.50
N THR A 172 -13.20 -26.88 18.74
CA THR A 172 -13.25 -27.62 20.02
C THR A 172 -11.99 -28.45 20.27
N THR A 173 -11.26 -28.79 19.20
CA THR A 173 -9.98 -29.51 19.23
C THR A 173 -8.76 -28.58 19.17
N ALA A 174 -8.94 -27.26 19.28
CA ALA A 174 -7.83 -26.32 19.23
C ALA A 174 -6.83 -26.62 20.35
N THR A 175 -5.54 -26.58 20.03
CA THR A 175 -4.47 -26.89 20.98
C THR A 175 -3.94 -25.60 21.61
N ASN A 176 -3.64 -25.64 22.91
CA ASN A 176 -3.05 -24.51 23.62
C ASN A 176 -1.70 -24.10 22.99
N GLY A 177 -1.44 -22.79 22.91
CA GLY A 177 -0.21 -22.21 22.38
C GLY A 177 -0.14 -22.14 20.85
N GLN A 178 -1.18 -22.59 20.15
CA GLN A 178 -1.28 -22.40 18.69
C GLN A 178 -1.76 -21.01 18.35
N SER A 179 -1.19 -20.42 17.30
CA SER A 179 -1.52 -19.08 16.84
C SER A 179 -1.58 -19.00 15.33
N ILE A 180 -2.15 -17.88 14.87
CA ILE A 180 -2.19 -17.45 13.48
C ILE A 180 -1.81 -15.98 13.41
N THR A 181 -1.40 -15.54 12.24
CA THR A 181 -1.28 -14.13 11.92
C THR A 181 -2.14 -13.84 10.70
N ILE A 182 -3.01 -12.85 10.81
CA ILE A 182 -3.92 -12.42 9.76
C ILE A 182 -3.73 -10.93 9.50
N VAL A 183 -3.67 -10.55 8.22
CA VAL A 183 -3.49 -9.16 7.79
C VAL A 183 -4.60 -8.81 6.80
N PHE A 184 -5.26 -7.69 7.04
CA PHE A 184 -6.21 -7.08 6.10
C PHE A 184 -5.63 -5.78 5.54
N LYS A 185 -5.96 -5.49 4.28
CA LYS A 185 -5.65 -4.21 3.64
C LYS A 185 -6.95 -3.45 3.42
N VAL A 186 -6.93 -2.14 3.66
CA VAL A 186 -7.99 -1.22 3.27
C VAL A 186 -7.48 -0.41 2.08
N GLU A 187 -8.15 -0.55 0.95
CA GLU A 187 -7.94 0.29 -0.24
C GLU A 187 -8.95 1.44 -0.20
N VAL A 188 -8.51 2.64 -0.57
CA VAL A 188 -9.29 3.87 -0.48
C VAL A 188 -9.12 4.66 -1.77
N ASP A 189 -10.24 4.95 -2.43
CA ASP A 189 -10.34 5.78 -3.65
C ASP A 189 -11.16 7.05 -3.37
#